data_AF-A0A1N6KFD3-F1
#
_entry.id   AF-A0A1N6KFD3-F1
#
_cell.length_a   1.000
_cell.length_b   1.000
_cell.length_c   1.000
_cell.angle_alpha   90.00
_cell.angle_beta   90.00
_cell.angle_gamma   90.00
#
_symmetry.space_group_name_H-M   'P 1'
#
loop_
_entity.id
_entity.type
_entity.pdbx_description
1 polymer ?
#
loop_
_entity_poly.entity_id
_entity_poly.type
_entity_poly.pdbx_seq_one_letter_code
_entity_poly.pdbx_strand_id
1 'polypeptide(L)' 'MKTDDIQLMAYADGTLSPHEREQINARIRRSVKTAIRVTRLQASRLPYREAFAHQKLPSVPQRLIEKITEMVAAAAKTGK' A
#
# COMPACT_ATOMS: atom_id res chain seq x y z
N MET A 1 13.78 -10.50 0.77
CA MET A 1 12.30 -10.56 0.80
C MET A 1 11.84 -11.36 -0.41
N LYS A 2 10.93 -12.32 -0.27
CA LYS A 2 10.45 -13.11 -1.43
C LYS A 2 9.39 -12.30 -2.18
N THR A 3 9.36 -12.36 -3.50
CA THR A 3 8.34 -11.71 -4.34
C THR A 3 6.92 -12.06 -3.90
N ASP A 4 6.74 -13.28 -3.39
CA ASP A 4 5.46 -13.75 -2.83
C ASP A 4 5.00 -12.95 -1.59
N ASP A 5 5.93 -12.59 -0.69
CA ASP A 5 5.58 -11.81 0.51
C ASP A 5 5.12 -10.39 0.15
N ILE A 6 5.67 -9.80 -0.93
CA ILE A 6 5.23 -8.48 -1.43
C ILE A 6 3.78 -8.55 -1.92
N GLN A 7 3.43 -9.61 -2.65
CA GLN A 7 2.07 -9.80 -3.16
C GLN A 7 1.08 -10.06 -2.02
N LEU A 8 1.47 -10.80 -0.99
CA LEU A 8 0.63 -11.03 0.20
C LEU A 8 0.49 -9.76 1.06
N MET A 9 1.52 -8.90 1.13
CA MET A 9 1.43 -7.58 1.76
C MET A 9 0.45 -6.68 0.99
N ALA A 10 0.56 -6.60 -0.34
CA ALA A 10 -0.38 -5.84 -1.17
C ALA A 10 -1.83 -6.35 -1.04
N TYR A 11 -2.00 -7.68 -0.94
CA TYR A 11 -3.31 -8.28 -0.62
C TYR A 11 -3.82 -7.83 0.75
N ALA A 12 -2.96 -7.86 1.78
CA ALA A 12 -3.30 -7.44 3.12
C ALA A 12 -3.64 -5.95 3.19
N ASP A 13 -2.95 -5.10 2.42
CA ASP A 13 -3.15 -3.64 2.35
C ASP A 13 -4.33 -3.24 1.45
N GLY A 14 -4.86 -4.17 0.66
CA GLY A 14 -6.00 -3.92 -0.24
C GLY A 14 -5.63 -3.13 -1.51
N THR A 15 -4.36 -3.15 -1.91
CA THR A 15 -3.84 -2.40 -3.06
C THR A 15 -3.79 -3.22 -4.36
N LEU A 16 -4.13 -4.51 -4.30
CA LEU A 16 -4.23 -5.38 -5.46
C LEU A 16 -5.45 -5.08 -6.33
N SER A 17 -5.33 -5.30 -7.64
CA SER A 17 -6.48 -5.30 -8.55
C SER A 17 -7.46 -6.44 -8.20
N PRO A 18 -8.75 -6.34 -8.60
CA PRO A 18 -9.73 -7.39 -8.33
C PRO A 18 -9.31 -8.77 -8.85
N HIS A 19 -8.63 -8.82 -10.01
CA HIS A 19 -8.15 -10.05 -10.61
C HIS A 19 -7.03 -10.70 -9.79
N GLU A 20 -6.04 -9.91 -9.35
CA GLU A 20 -4.93 -10.41 -8.52
C GLU A 20 -5.42 -10.84 -7.13
N ARG A 21 -6.40 -10.11 -6.58
CA ARG A 21 -7.03 -10.46 -5.31
C ARG A 21 -7.69 -11.84 -5.37
N GLU A 22 -8.38 -12.16 -6.46
CA GLU A 22 -9.02 -13.46 -6.61
C GLU A 22 -8.02 -14.62 -6.74
N GLN A 23 -6.88 -14.38 -7.40
CA GLN A 23 -5.80 -15.37 -7.43
C GLN A 23 -5.26 -15.66 -6.03
N ILE A 24 -5.09 -14.63 -5.19
CA ILE A 24 -4.66 -14.83 -3.79
C ILE A 24 -5.76 -15.52 -2.98
N ASN A 25 -7.04 -15.19 -3.17
CA ASN A 25 -8.16 -15.90 -2.54
C ASN A 25 -8.13 -17.40 -2.84
N ALA A 26 -7.94 -17.77 -4.11
CA ALA A 26 -7.81 -19.16 -4.52
C ALA A 26 -6.60 -19.85 -3.86
N ARG A 27 -5.47 -19.15 -3.71
CA ARG A 27 -4.27 -19.65 -3.02
C ARG A 27 -4.50 -19.84 -1.52
N ILE A 28 -5.22 -18.92 -0.86
CA ILE A 28 -5.60 -19.02 0.55
C ILE A 28 -6.48 -20.25 0.78
N ARG A 29 -7.47 -20.49 -0.10
CA ARG A 29 -8.34 -21.69 -0.02
C ARG A 29 -7.56 -23.00 -0.17
N ARG A 30 -6.49 -23.00 -0.98
CA ARG A 30 -5.68 -24.20 -1.25
C ARG A 30 -4.53 -24.42 -0.26
N SER A 31 -4.14 -23.41 0.52
CA SER A 31 -2.97 -23.48 1.40
C SER A 31 -3.19 -22.80 2.75
N VAL A 32 -3.27 -23.61 3.80
CA VAL A 32 -3.35 -23.15 5.19
C VAL A 32 -2.15 -22.27 5.56
N LYS A 33 -0.97 -22.58 5.04
CA LYS A 33 0.25 -21.78 5.27
C LYS A 33 0.09 -20.34 4.74
N THR A 34 -0.47 -20.19 3.54
CA THR A 34 -0.76 -18.88 2.95
C THR A 34 -1.82 -18.14 3.75
N ALA A 35 -2.88 -18.85 4.19
CA ALA A 35 -3.92 -18.27 5.05
C ALA A 35 -3.33 -17.69 6.34
N ILE A 36 -2.53 -18.48 7.08
CA ILE A 36 -1.87 -18.03 8.31
C ILE A 36 -0.95 -16.83 8.06
N ARG A 37 -0.23 -16.82 6.93
CA ARG A 37 0.68 -15.72 6.56
C ARG A 37 -0.11 -14.42 6.36
N VAL A 38 -1.20 -14.48 5.60
CA VAL A 38 -2.09 -13.33 5.35
C VAL A 38 -2.71 -12.84 6.65
N THR A 39 -3.21 -13.72 7.51
CA THR A 39 -3.75 -13.34 8.83
C THR A 39 -2.71 -12.60 9.68
N ARG A 40 -1.46 -13.06 9.71
CA ARG A 40 -0.38 -12.37 10.43
C ARG A 40 -0.08 -10.99 9.86
N LEU A 41 -0.05 -10.86 8.54
CA LEU A 41 0.15 -9.57 7.88
C LEU A 41 -0.99 -8.60 8.18
N GLN A 42 -2.23 -9.08 8.13
CA GLN A 42 -3.40 -8.27 8.50
C GLN A 42 -3.38 -7.87 9.97
N ALA A 43 -3.00 -8.77 10.88
CA ALA A 43 -2.86 -8.46 12.30
C ALA A 43 -1.72 -7.47 12.58
N SER A 44 -0.70 -7.42 11.73
CA SER A 44 0.39 -6.44 11.83
C SER A 44 0.03 -5.05 11.33
N ARG A 45 -1.13 -4.89 10.66
CA ARG A 45 -1.60 -3.59 10.20
C ARG A 45 -1.97 -2.77 11.43
N LEU A 46 -1.14 -1.78 11.72
CA LEU A 46 -1.45 -0.76 12.70
C LEU A 46 -2.45 0.23 12.09
N PRO A 47 -3.47 0.67 12.84
CA PRO A 47 -4.50 1.59 12.36
C PRO A 47 -3.95 3.02 12.33
N TYR A 48 -2.91 3.27 11.53
CA TYR A 48 -2.25 4.57 11.46
C TYR A 48 -3.21 5.65 10.95
N ARG A 49 -4.04 5.34 9.94
CA ARG A 49 -5.01 6.32 9.43
C ARG A 49 -5.96 6.78 10.52
N GLU A 50 -6.48 5.84 11.31
CA GLU A 50 -7.40 6.10 12.40
C GLU A 50 -6.68 6.82 13.56
N ALA A 51 -5.44 6.43 13.88
CA ALA A 51 -4.63 7.08 14.90
C ALA A 51 -4.36 8.57 14.59
N PHE A 52 -4.19 8.91 13.31
CA PHE A 52 -3.96 10.28 12.85
C PHE A 52 -5.25 11.04 12.47
N ALA A 53 -6.40 10.37 12.38
CA ALA A 53 -7.66 10.98 11.92
C ALA A 53 -8.16 12.12 12.82
N HIS A 54 -7.90 12.01 14.13
CA HIS A 54 -8.29 13.02 15.12
C HIS A 54 -7.17 14.02 15.44
N GLN A 55 -5.97 13.82 14.88
CA GLN A 55 -4.85 14.72 15.14
C GLN A 55 -4.99 15.99 14.31
N LYS A 56 -4.92 17.16 14.96
CA LYS A 56 -4.84 18.46 14.28
C LYS A 56 -3.45 18.63 13.69
N LEU A 57 -3.23 18.06 12.51
CA LEU A 57 -2.01 18.26 11.75
C LEU A 57 -2.06 19.62 11.04
N PRO A 58 -0.96 20.40 11.02
CA PRO A 58 -0.90 21.61 10.22
C PRO A 58 -1.09 21.25 8.74
N SER A 59 -1.76 22.14 7.99
CA SER A 59 -1.86 21.98 6.54
C SER A 59 -0.47 21.92 5.92
N VAL A 60 -0.31 21.09 4.89
CA VAL A 60 0.95 21.02 4.14
C VAL A 60 1.28 22.42 3.59
N PRO A 61 2.50 22.94 3.82
CA PRO A 61 2.86 24.27 3.34
C PRO A 61 2.76 24.35 1.81
N GLN A 62 2.10 25.38 1.29
CA GLN A 62 1.86 25.58 -0.15
C GLN A 62 3.16 25.54 -0.97
N ARG A 63 4.23 26.16 -0.44
CA ARG A 63 5.56 26.16 -1.06
C ARG A 63 6.13 24.76 -1.28
N LEU A 64 5.80 23.80 -0.40
CA LEU A 64 6.25 22.42 -0.56
C LEU A 64 5.49 21.73 -1.70
N ILE A 65 4.18 21.97 -1.78
CA ILE A 65 3.34 21.44 -2.87
C ILE A 65 3.89 21.93 -4.21
N GLU A 66 4.11 23.23 -4.35
CA GLU A 66 4.63 23.86 -5.58
C GLU A 66 5.96 23.25 -6.02
N LYS A 67 6.93 23.13 -5.12
CA LYS A 67 8.24 22.53 -5.42
C LYS A 67 8.11 21.08 -5.89
N ILE A 68 7.27 20.27 -5.24
CA ILE A 68 7.06 18.88 -5.64
C ILE A 68 6.41 18.82 -7.03
N THR A 69 5.40 19.66 -7.29
CA THR A 69 4.75 19.73 -8.60
C THR A 69 5.74 20.13 -9.70
N GLU A 70 6.61 21.11 -9.45
CA GLU A 70 7.69 21.49 -10.36
C GLU A 70 8.65 20.34 -10.65
N MET A 71 9.09 19.61 -9.61
CA MET A 71 9.97 18.45 -9.76
C MET A 71 9.33 17.34 -10.58
N VAL A 72 8.06 17.03 -10.34
CA VAL A 72 7.30 16.03 -11.12
C VAL A 72 7.19 16.47 -12.59
N ALA A 73 6.88 17.73 -12.84
CA ALA A 73 6.79 18.27 -14.20
C ALA A 73 8.15 18.28 -14.92
N ALA A 74 9.24 18.56 -14.20
CA ALA A 74 10.59 18.49 -14.74
C ALA A 74 10.98 17.06 -15.11
N ALA A 75 10.75 16.09 -14.21
CA ALA A 75 11.03 14.67 -14.45
C ALA A 75 10.24 14.12 -15.66
N ALA A 76 8.97 14.52 -15.81
CA ALA A 76 8.15 14.13 -16.96
C ALA A 76 8.67 14.70 -18.30
N LYS A 77 9.38 15.84 -18.27
CA LYS A 77 9.99 16.45 -19.47
C LYS A 77 11.36 15.83 -19.82
N THR A 78 12.06 15.25 -18.86
CA THR A 78 13.40 14.67 -19.08
C THR A 78 13.36 13.22 -19.60
N GLY A 79 12.19 12.56 -19.52
CA GLY A 79 11.96 11.21 -20.04
C GLY A 79 11.40 11.16 -21.47
N LYS A 80 11.57 12.22 -22.27
CA LYS A 80 11.07 12.33 -23.64
C LYS A 80 12.20 12.46 -24.65
#